data_AF-A0A6J7FW37-F1
#
_entry.id   AF-A0A6J7FW37-F1
#
_cell.length_a   1.000
_cell.length_b   1.000
_cell.length_c   1.000
_cell.angle_alpha   90.00
_cell.angle_beta   90.00
_cell.angle_gamma   90.00
#
_symmetry.space_group_name_H-M   'P 1'
#
loop_
_entity.id
_entity.type
_entity.pdbx_description
1 polymer ?
#
loop_
_entity_poly.entity_id
_entity_poly.type
_entity_poly.pdbx_seq_one_letter_code
_entity_poly.pdbx_strand_id
1 'polypeptide(L)'
;MATGRPVGHYGYSALLGPRIRGVPVAAAAAWAMMARPSWVAGGWAVRGVRGRRRRRVLHVAAASAALTAWDVFLDPRMVREGYWTWPGGGRYAGVPASNFAGWFATSAVVFGTWAALGAGEPDARDDEALALYAWTWAGETFANLALWRQPLVAAAGSTAMGLVLVPAVRGRRAATDAAVPAAAPAAPRSPFLVASARRRLRTVA
;
A
#
# COMPACT_ATOMS: atom_id res chain seq x y z
N MET A 1 -29.28 17.04 6.97
CA MET A 1 -28.34 17.86 6.16
C MET A 1 -27.36 18.52 7.12
N ALA A 2 -26.09 18.09 7.10
CA ALA A 2 -24.94 18.61 7.86
C ALA A 2 -23.75 17.73 7.41
N THR A 3 -22.56 18.19 7.00
CA THR A 3 -21.90 19.49 6.93
C THR A 3 -20.92 19.42 5.76
N GLY A 4 -21.06 20.32 4.78
CA GLY A 4 -20.17 20.39 3.63
C GLY A 4 -18.84 21.08 3.95
N ARG A 5 -17.80 20.27 4.12
CA ARG A 5 -16.36 20.48 3.79
C ARG A 5 -15.51 19.62 4.74
N PRO A 6 -14.52 18.86 4.24
CA PRO A 6 -13.82 19.04 2.95
C PRO A 6 -14.37 18.22 1.78
N VAL A 7 -15.26 17.25 2.02
CA VAL A 7 -15.63 16.20 1.06
C VAL A 7 -16.73 16.59 0.04
N GLY A 8 -17.26 17.82 0.13
CA GLY A 8 -18.45 18.25 -0.62
C GLY A 8 -19.76 17.75 0.01
N HIS A 9 -20.90 18.32 -0.39
CA HIS A 9 -22.21 17.80 0.02
C HIS A 9 -22.52 16.55 -0.80
N TYR A 10 -22.48 15.37 -0.17
CA TYR A 10 -22.88 14.11 -0.81
C TYR A 10 -23.85 13.34 0.07
N GLY A 11 -24.76 12.62 -0.59
CA GLY A 11 -25.72 11.75 0.05
C GLY A 11 -25.28 10.30 -0.03
N TYR A 12 -25.49 9.56 1.06
CA TYR A 12 -25.40 8.10 1.07
C TYR A 12 -26.77 7.48 0.80
N SER A 13 -26.81 6.42 0.01
CA SER A 13 -28.01 5.58 -0.17
C SER A 13 -28.39 4.87 1.13
N ALA A 14 -29.70 4.64 1.33
CA ALA A 14 -30.22 3.87 2.47
C ALA A 14 -29.76 2.40 2.46
N LEU A 15 -29.34 1.89 1.29
CA LEU A 15 -28.87 0.52 1.10
C LEU A 15 -27.58 0.17 1.86
N LEU A 16 -26.81 1.18 2.33
CA LEU A 16 -25.55 0.97 3.05
C LEU A 16 -25.74 0.62 4.55
N GLY A 17 -27.00 0.48 4.99
CA GLY A 17 -27.31 0.06 6.35
C GLY A 17 -27.10 1.15 7.41
N PRO A 18 -26.80 0.75 8.67
CA PRO A 18 -26.72 1.66 9.80
C PRO A 18 -25.67 2.78 9.62
N ARG A 19 -25.98 3.95 10.18
CA ARG A 19 -25.14 5.15 10.08
C ARG A 19 -24.79 5.70 11.45
N ILE A 20 -23.54 6.13 11.60
CA ILE A 20 -23.07 6.87 12.79
C ILE A 20 -22.79 8.30 12.33
N ARG A 21 -23.51 9.27 12.90
CA ARG A 21 -23.41 10.71 12.54
C ARG A 21 -23.48 10.96 11.02
N GLY A 22 -24.29 10.17 10.30
CA GLY A 22 -24.49 10.30 8.86
C GLY A 22 -23.54 9.48 7.98
N VAL A 23 -22.50 8.85 8.54
CA VAL A 23 -21.55 8.01 7.81
C VAL A 23 -21.95 6.53 7.96
N PRO A 24 -22.12 5.76 6.87
CA PRO A 24 -22.42 4.34 6.93
C PRO A 24 -21.28 3.54 7.57
N VAL A 25 -21.63 2.64 8.49
CA VAL A 25 -20.67 1.80 9.21
C VAL A 25 -19.88 0.91 8.25
N ALA A 26 -20.54 0.38 7.22
CA ALA A 26 -19.90 -0.45 6.20
C ALA A 26 -18.80 0.31 5.44
N ALA A 27 -19.06 1.58 5.07
CA ALA A 27 -18.07 2.41 4.39
C ALA A 27 -16.86 2.70 5.29
N ALA A 28 -17.11 3.04 6.56
CA ALA A 28 -16.05 3.24 7.54
C ALA A 28 -15.22 1.97 7.77
N ALA A 29 -15.86 0.81 7.86
CA ALA A 29 -15.20 -0.47 8.04
C ALA A 29 -14.31 -0.84 6.83
N ALA A 30 -14.84 -0.70 5.61
CA ALA A 30 -14.08 -0.96 4.39
C ALA A 30 -12.84 -0.06 4.28
N TRP A 31 -13.00 1.23 4.60
CA TRP A 31 -11.88 2.18 4.62
C TRP A 31 -10.85 1.84 5.70
N ALA A 32 -11.30 1.47 6.90
CA ALA A 32 -10.41 1.06 7.99
C ALA A 32 -9.61 -0.22 7.65
N MET A 33 -10.21 -1.19 6.94
CA MET A 33 -9.51 -2.40 6.50
C MET A 33 -8.30 -2.08 5.61
N MET A 34 -8.39 -1.04 4.78
CA MET A 34 -7.29 -0.62 3.90
C MET A 34 -6.24 0.26 4.58
N ALA A 35 -6.44 0.65 5.85
CA ALA A 35 -5.52 1.54 6.56
C ALA A 35 -4.16 0.89 6.83
N ARG A 36 -4.12 -0.35 7.34
CA ARG A 36 -2.85 -1.07 7.58
C ARG A 36 -2.10 -1.41 6.29
N PRO A 37 -2.74 -1.96 5.24
CA PRO A 37 -2.11 -2.13 3.92
C PRO A 37 -1.48 -0.83 3.38
N SER A 38 -2.19 0.29 3.49
CA SER A 38 -1.71 1.60 3.04
C SER A 38 -0.54 2.12 3.87
N TRP A 39 -0.57 1.94 5.20
CA TRP A 39 0.56 2.27 6.08
C TRP A 39 1.81 1.48 5.72
N VAL A 40 1.66 0.18 5.46
CA VAL A 40 2.75 -0.73 5.10
C VAL A 40 3.33 -0.37 3.73
N ALA A 41 2.48 -0.19 2.72
CA ALA A 41 2.90 0.21 1.38
C ALA A 41 3.64 1.56 1.41
N GLY A 42 3.11 2.55 2.11
CA GLY A 42 3.73 3.87 2.27
C GLY A 42 5.10 3.80 2.95
N GLY A 43 5.24 2.96 3.99
CA GLY A 43 6.51 2.82 4.72
C GLY A 43 7.59 2.14 3.89
N TRP A 44 7.26 1.06 3.19
CA TRP A 44 8.17 0.43 2.26
C TRP A 44 8.58 1.35 1.11
N ALA A 45 7.63 2.16 0.60
CA ALA A 45 7.90 3.10 -0.49
C ALA A 45 8.94 4.17 -0.13
N VAL A 46 9.06 4.54 1.15
CA VAL A 46 9.99 5.56 1.63
C VAL A 46 11.18 4.99 2.40
N ARG A 47 11.35 3.66 2.45
CA ARG A 47 12.37 2.98 3.26
C ARG A 47 13.79 3.50 3.04
N GLY A 48 14.14 3.82 1.79
CA GLY A 48 15.46 4.34 1.39
C GLY A 48 15.73 5.80 1.77
N VAL A 49 14.74 6.52 2.31
CA VAL A 49 14.90 7.91 2.70
C VAL A 49 15.78 8.06 3.96
N ARG A 50 16.85 8.84 3.81
CA ARG A 50 17.71 9.25 4.92
C ARG A 50 17.05 10.32 5.80
N GLY A 51 17.35 10.27 7.10
CA GLY A 51 16.87 11.21 8.12
C GLY A 51 15.54 10.79 8.74
N ARG A 52 15.52 10.59 10.06
CA ARG A 52 14.34 10.07 10.80
C ARG A 52 13.11 10.95 10.65
N ARG A 53 13.25 12.27 10.82
CA ARG A 53 12.12 13.23 10.69
C ARG A 53 11.56 13.25 9.27
N ARG A 54 12.44 13.35 8.27
CA ARG A 54 12.05 13.37 6.84
C ARG A 54 11.34 12.08 6.44
N ARG A 55 11.88 10.92 6.84
CA ARG A 55 11.26 9.62 6.56
C ARG A 55 9.87 9.52 7.19
N ARG A 56 9.71 9.93 8.45
CA ARG A 56 8.41 9.92 9.13
C ARG A 56 7.36 10.79 8.43
N VAL A 57 7.73 12.00 8.00
CA VAL A 57 6.82 12.88 7.23
C VAL A 57 6.44 12.25 5.90
N LEU A 58 7.42 11.73 5.16
CA LEU A 58 7.17 11.09 3.87
C LEU A 58 6.39 9.78 4.01
N HIS A 59 6.56 9.03 5.09
CA HIS A 59 5.78 7.83 5.38
C HIS A 59 4.31 8.19 5.57
N VAL A 60 4.01 9.18 6.41
CA VAL A 60 2.63 9.67 6.59
C VAL A 60 2.04 10.12 5.25
N ALA A 61 2.78 10.92 4.47
CA ALA A 61 2.32 11.39 3.16
C ALA A 61 2.08 10.23 2.17
N ALA A 62 3.00 9.26 2.10
CA ALA A 62 2.89 8.11 1.21
C ALA A 62 1.76 7.16 1.62
N ALA A 63 1.56 6.93 2.92
CA ALA A 63 0.44 6.14 3.44
C ALA A 63 -0.91 6.82 3.16
N SER A 64 -0.96 8.15 3.31
CA SER A 64 -2.16 8.95 3.00
C SER A 64 -2.50 8.88 1.52
N ALA A 65 -1.48 9.03 0.66
CA ALA A 65 -1.62 8.88 -0.78
C ALA A 65 -2.05 7.45 -1.16
N ALA A 66 -1.50 6.42 -0.52
CA ALA A 66 -1.87 5.03 -0.76
C ALA A 66 -3.34 4.75 -0.46
N LEU A 67 -3.83 5.24 0.69
CA LEU A 67 -5.22 5.03 1.07
C LEU A 67 -6.17 5.79 0.14
N THR A 68 -5.87 7.06 -0.14
CA THR A 68 -6.66 7.88 -1.08
C THR A 68 -6.59 7.39 -2.52
N ALA A 69 -5.50 6.73 -2.93
CA ALA A 69 -5.40 6.15 -4.26
C ALA A 69 -6.42 5.03 -4.49
N TRP A 70 -6.86 4.33 -3.44
CA TRP A 70 -7.93 3.33 -3.56
C TRP A 70 -9.30 3.99 -3.82
N ASP A 71 -9.56 5.17 -3.26
CA ASP A 71 -10.79 5.95 -3.50
C ASP A 71 -10.96 6.29 -5.00
N VAL A 72 -9.85 6.38 -5.75
CA VAL A 72 -9.86 6.58 -7.21
C VAL A 72 -10.56 5.43 -7.94
N PHE A 73 -10.56 4.21 -7.40
CA PHE A 73 -11.36 3.09 -7.88
C PHE A 73 -12.74 3.05 -7.23
N LEU A 74 -12.76 3.13 -5.91
CA LEU A 74 -13.95 2.90 -5.09
C LEU A 74 -15.06 3.91 -5.39
N ASP A 75 -14.73 5.19 -5.48
CA ASP A 75 -15.71 6.27 -5.56
C ASP A 75 -16.48 6.29 -6.87
N PRO A 76 -15.83 6.19 -8.05
CA PRO A 76 -16.54 6.00 -9.30
C PRO A 76 -17.51 4.81 -9.27
N ARG A 77 -17.12 3.69 -8.65
CA ARG A 77 -17.96 2.51 -8.53
C ARG A 77 -19.19 2.79 -7.67
N MET A 78 -19.01 3.42 -6.52
CA MET A 78 -20.09 3.71 -5.59
C MET A 78 -21.05 4.78 -6.13
N VAL A 79 -20.58 5.72 -6.95
CA VAL A 79 -21.46 6.61 -7.72
C VAL A 79 -22.27 5.83 -8.74
N ARG A 80 -21.61 4.98 -9.54
CA ARG A 80 -22.26 4.18 -10.58
C ARG A 80 -23.32 3.24 -10.02
N GLU A 81 -23.07 2.65 -8.85
CA GLU A 81 -24.01 1.74 -8.18
C GLU A 81 -25.07 2.50 -7.34
N GLY A 82 -25.05 3.84 -7.36
CA GLY A 82 -26.04 4.67 -6.68
C GLY A 82 -25.88 4.70 -5.16
N TYR A 83 -24.75 4.23 -4.62
CA TYR A 83 -24.46 4.29 -3.19
C TYR A 83 -24.09 5.69 -2.73
N TRP A 84 -23.42 6.46 -3.60
CA TRP A 84 -23.07 7.86 -3.38
C TRP A 84 -23.67 8.74 -4.45
N THR A 85 -24.07 9.94 -4.07
CA THR A 85 -24.57 10.93 -5.02
C THR A 85 -24.04 12.31 -4.64
N TRP A 86 -23.37 12.94 -5.59
CA TRP A 86 -22.99 14.34 -5.54
C TRP A 86 -23.96 15.13 -6.43
N PRO A 87 -24.85 15.98 -5.87
CA PRO A 87 -25.82 16.74 -6.67
C PRO A 87 -25.17 17.66 -7.71
N GLY A 88 -23.99 18.22 -7.38
CA GLY A 88 -23.20 19.03 -8.31
C GLY A 88 -22.34 18.24 -9.30
N GLY A 89 -22.39 16.90 -9.23
CA GLY A 89 -21.54 15.99 -10.00
C GLY A 89 -20.04 16.17 -9.74
N GLY A 90 -19.24 15.62 -10.65
CA GLY A 90 -17.78 15.68 -10.58
C GLY A 90 -17.15 15.23 -11.88
N ARG A 91 -16.02 15.85 -12.25
CA ARG A 91 -15.33 15.60 -13.52
C ARG A 91 -14.77 14.19 -13.64
N TYR A 92 -14.48 13.55 -12.52
CA TYR A 92 -13.93 12.20 -12.50
C TYR A 92 -15.04 11.20 -12.17
N ALA A 93 -15.70 10.68 -13.21
CA ALA A 93 -16.78 9.69 -13.09
C ALA A 93 -17.87 10.07 -12.06
N GLY A 94 -18.24 11.36 -12.00
CA GLY A 94 -19.24 11.86 -11.06
C GLY A 94 -18.69 12.26 -9.68
N VAL A 95 -17.40 12.05 -9.43
CA VAL A 95 -16.73 12.38 -8.16
C VAL A 95 -15.96 13.71 -8.27
N PRO A 96 -16.16 14.68 -7.37
CA PRO A 96 -15.43 15.95 -7.38
C PRO A 96 -14.00 15.79 -6.85
N ALA A 97 -13.05 16.56 -7.40
CA ALA A 97 -11.64 16.50 -6.97
C ALA A 97 -11.44 16.82 -5.47
N SER A 98 -12.31 17.65 -4.88
CA SER A 98 -12.29 17.98 -3.45
C SER A 98 -12.50 16.76 -2.56
N ASN A 99 -13.17 15.71 -3.05
CA ASN A 99 -13.36 14.48 -2.31
C ASN A 99 -12.02 13.78 -2.02
N PHE A 100 -11.20 13.58 -3.06
CA PHE A 100 -9.87 12.98 -2.91
C PHE A 100 -8.95 13.83 -2.03
N ALA A 101 -9.00 15.16 -2.16
CA ALA A 101 -8.28 16.06 -1.27
C ALA A 101 -8.74 15.91 0.20
N GLY A 102 -10.05 15.75 0.42
CA GLY A 102 -10.64 15.50 1.73
C GLY A 102 -10.20 14.17 2.33
N TRP A 103 -10.20 13.09 1.54
CA TRP A 103 -9.71 11.79 1.99
C TRP A 103 -8.21 11.78 2.26
N PHE A 104 -7.41 12.48 1.46
CA PHE A 104 -5.98 12.65 1.72
C PHE A 104 -5.74 13.41 3.03
N ALA A 105 -6.46 14.50 3.26
CA ALA A 105 -6.34 15.25 4.52
C ALA A 105 -6.78 14.41 5.72
N THR A 106 -7.86 13.63 5.57
CA THR A 106 -8.38 12.73 6.62
C THR A 106 -7.37 11.64 6.95
N SER A 107 -6.84 10.96 5.94
CA SER A 107 -5.81 9.92 6.12
C SER A 107 -4.52 10.49 6.68
N ALA A 108 -4.11 11.71 6.30
CA ALA A 108 -2.94 12.39 6.85
C ALA A 108 -3.08 12.67 8.35
N VAL A 109 -4.28 13.05 8.82
CA VAL A 109 -4.54 13.20 10.26
C VAL A 109 -4.47 11.86 10.97
N VAL A 110 -5.13 10.82 10.43
CA VAL A 110 -5.13 9.47 11.01
C VAL A 110 -3.71 8.90 11.10
N PHE A 111 -2.96 8.90 9.99
CA PHE A 111 -1.61 8.37 9.94
C PHE A 111 -0.60 9.26 10.68
N GLY A 112 -0.81 10.57 10.71
CA GLY A 112 -0.03 11.49 11.54
C GLY A 112 -0.18 11.19 13.02
N THR A 113 -1.41 10.97 13.50
CA THR A 113 -1.70 10.54 14.87
C THR A 113 -1.12 9.15 15.13
N TRP A 114 -1.32 8.20 14.23
CA TRP A 114 -0.77 6.85 14.38
C TRP A 114 0.77 6.88 14.51
N ALA A 115 1.45 7.67 13.67
CA ALA A 115 2.88 7.92 13.76
C ALA A 115 3.29 8.62 15.07
N ALA A 116 2.42 9.45 15.66
CA ALA A 116 2.66 10.15 16.93
C ALA A 116 2.52 9.22 18.13
N LEU A 117 1.61 8.25 18.05
CA LEU A 117 1.42 7.20 19.04
C LEU A 117 2.49 6.10 18.98
N GLY A 118 3.51 6.25 18.12
CA GLY A 118 4.64 5.32 18.06
C GLY A 118 4.44 4.13 17.13
N ALA A 119 3.60 4.26 16.09
CA ALA A 119 3.51 3.27 15.03
C ALA A 119 4.91 2.85 14.54
N GLY A 120 5.14 1.54 14.48
CA GLY A 120 6.36 0.97 13.94
C GLY A 120 6.51 1.22 12.44
N GLU A 121 7.76 1.18 12.00
CA GLU A 121 8.07 0.99 10.57
C GLU A 121 7.62 -0.42 10.16
N PRO A 122 7.20 -0.63 8.90
CA PRO A 122 6.83 -1.96 8.43
C PRO A 122 7.99 -2.95 8.56
N ASP A 123 7.68 -4.20 8.92
CA ASP A 123 8.65 -5.29 8.98
C ASP A 123 8.22 -6.49 8.09
N ALA A 124 8.98 -7.59 8.12
CA ALA A 124 8.69 -8.76 7.30
C ALA A 124 7.36 -9.45 7.65
N ARG A 125 6.81 -9.23 8.85
CA ARG A 125 5.50 -9.76 9.26
C ARG A 125 4.34 -9.02 8.59
N ASP A 126 4.61 -7.88 7.95
CA ASP A 126 3.63 -7.08 7.22
C ASP A 126 3.47 -7.49 5.75
N ASP A 127 4.08 -8.60 5.31
CA ASP A 127 4.01 -9.05 3.92
C ASP A 127 2.57 -9.32 3.45
N GLU A 128 1.71 -9.82 4.34
CA GLU A 128 0.29 -10.03 4.06
C GLU A 128 -0.44 -8.71 3.81
N ALA A 129 -0.10 -7.65 4.55
CA ALA A 129 -0.70 -6.33 4.36
C ALA A 129 -0.26 -5.70 3.04
N LEU A 130 1.01 -5.87 2.65
CA LEU A 130 1.50 -5.44 1.35
C LEU A 130 0.87 -6.27 0.21
N ALA A 131 0.71 -7.57 0.40
CA ALA A 131 0.06 -8.47 -0.54
C ALA A 131 -1.41 -8.10 -0.72
N LEU A 132 -2.12 -7.75 0.35
CA LEU A 132 -3.50 -7.27 0.28
C LEU A 132 -3.60 -5.96 -0.51
N TYR A 133 -2.68 -5.00 -0.31
CA TYR A 133 -2.65 -3.78 -1.11
C TYR A 133 -2.43 -4.08 -2.61
N ALA A 134 -1.50 -4.99 -2.93
CA ALA A 134 -1.21 -5.41 -4.29
C ALA A 134 -2.37 -6.18 -4.94
N TRP A 135 -3.04 -7.03 -4.15
CA TRP A 135 -4.22 -7.78 -4.56
C TRP A 135 -5.38 -6.83 -4.89
N THR A 136 -5.67 -5.87 -4.01
CA THR A 136 -6.68 -4.84 -4.25
C THR A 136 -6.37 -4.05 -5.51
N TRP A 137 -5.10 -3.63 -5.70
CA TRP A 137 -4.67 -2.94 -6.91
C TRP A 137 -4.92 -3.77 -8.18
N ALA A 138 -4.48 -5.02 -8.21
CA ALA A 138 -4.63 -5.90 -9.36
C ALA A 138 -6.12 -6.23 -9.63
N GLY A 139 -6.87 -6.52 -8.57
CA GLY A 139 -8.29 -6.86 -8.63
C GLY A 139 -9.14 -5.69 -9.12
N GLU A 140 -8.96 -4.49 -8.57
CA GLU A 140 -9.68 -3.29 -9.02
C GLU A 140 -9.32 -2.92 -10.47
N THR A 141 -8.04 -3.03 -10.83
CA THR A 141 -7.59 -2.80 -12.22
C THR A 141 -8.27 -3.77 -13.18
N PHE A 142 -8.23 -5.06 -12.88
CA PHE A 142 -8.85 -6.10 -13.69
C PHE A 142 -10.36 -5.91 -13.76
N ALA A 143 -11.04 -5.71 -12.63
CA ALA A 143 -12.48 -5.55 -12.58
C ALA A 143 -12.94 -4.32 -13.39
N ASN A 144 -12.23 -3.19 -13.28
CA ASN A 144 -12.56 -2.00 -14.06
C ASN A 144 -12.32 -2.20 -15.57
N LEU A 145 -11.29 -2.93 -15.99
CA LEU A 145 -11.04 -3.20 -17.42
C LEU A 145 -11.98 -4.26 -18.00
N ALA A 146 -12.07 -5.41 -17.34
CA ALA A 146 -12.67 -6.62 -17.89
C ALA A 146 -14.15 -6.78 -17.55
N LEU A 147 -14.57 -6.33 -16.35
CA LEU A 147 -15.94 -6.58 -15.85
C LEU A 147 -16.82 -5.34 -16.00
N TRP A 148 -16.36 -4.19 -15.51
CA TRP A 148 -17.15 -2.96 -15.47
C TRP A 148 -16.93 -2.04 -16.68
N ARG A 149 -15.94 -2.34 -17.53
CA ARG A 149 -15.63 -1.60 -18.76
C ARG A 149 -15.44 -0.10 -18.53
N GLN A 150 -14.70 0.24 -17.48
CA GLN A 150 -14.32 1.59 -17.05
C GLN A 150 -12.82 1.84 -17.30
N PRO A 151 -12.37 2.01 -18.55
CA PRO A 151 -10.94 2.12 -18.87
C PRO A 151 -10.28 3.36 -18.25
N LEU A 152 -11.00 4.48 -18.14
CA LEU A 152 -10.48 5.68 -17.50
C LEU A 152 -10.27 5.48 -16.00
N VAL A 153 -11.23 4.85 -15.31
CA VAL A 153 -11.11 4.53 -13.88
C VAL A 153 -9.99 3.52 -13.65
N ALA A 154 -9.91 2.49 -14.49
CA ALA A 154 -8.82 1.53 -14.50
C ALA A 154 -7.47 2.22 -14.61
N ALA A 155 -7.26 3.05 -15.65
CA ALA A 155 -5.98 3.72 -15.88
C ALA A 155 -5.60 4.65 -14.72
N ALA A 156 -6.54 5.48 -14.26
CA ALA A 156 -6.30 6.45 -13.19
C ALA A 156 -6.02 5.76 -11.84
N GLY A 157 -6.85 4.81 -11.42
CA GLY A 157 -6.66 4.08 -10.17
C GLY A 157 -5.40 3.21 -10.19
N SER A 158 -5.13 2.54 -11.32
CA SER A 158 -3.91 1.72 -11.48
C SER A 158 -2.66 2.57 -11.33
N THR A 159 -2.68 3.76 -11.94
CA THR A 159 -1.57 4.71 -11.85
C THR A 159 -1.42 5.22 -10.43
N ALA A 160 -2.50 5.68 -9.79
CA ALA A 160 -2.47 6.23 -8.44
C ALA A 160 -1.93 5.23 -7.40
N MET A 161 -2.48 4.02 -7.36
CA MET A 161 -2.02 2.99 -6.42
C MET A 161 -0.64 2.44 -6.82
N GLY A 162 -0.37 2.31 -8.12
CA GLY A 162 0.91 1.84 -8.66
C GLY A 162 2.09 2.74 -8.30
N LEU A 163 1.88 4.06 -8.24
CA LEU A 163 2.88 5.04 -7.80
C LEU A 163 3.37 4.80 -6.37
N VAL A 164 2.58 4.15 -5.53
CA VAL A 164 3.00 3.73 -4.18
C VAL A 164 3.45 2.26 -4.15
N LEU A 165 2.73 1.37 -4.83
CA LEU A 165 3.02 -0.07 -4.79
C LEU A 165 4.39 -0.40 -5.40
N VAL A 166 4.75 0.21 -6.53
CA VAL A 166 6.03 -0.06 -7.21
C VAL A 166 7.24 0.28 -6.32
N PRO A 167 7.36 1.48 -5.74
CA PRO A 167 8.44 1.76 -4.80
C PRO A 167 8.35 0.93 -3.53
N ALA A 168 7.14 0.59 -3.05
CA ALA A 168 6.97 -0.29 -1.89
C ALA A 168 7.58 -1.68 -2.12
N VAL A 169 7.24 -2.33 -3.24
CA VAL A 169 7.80 -3.65 -3.59
C VAL A 169 9.32 -3.59 -3.75
N ARG A 170 9.85 -2.52 -4.37
CA ARG A 170 11.31 -2.31 -4.49
C ARG A 170 11.97 -2.15 -3.11
N GLY A 171 11.39 -1.34 -2.23
CA GLY A 171 11.88 -1.12 -0.88
C GLY A 171 11.85 -2.40 -0.04
N ARG A 172 10.79 -3.21 -0.18
CA ARG A 172 10.66 -4.50 0.50
C ARG A 172 11.68 -5.52 0.02
N ARG A 173 11.90 -5.63 -1.29
CA ARG A 173 12.89 -6.54 -1.89
C ARG A 173 14.31 -6.18 -1.45
N ALA A 174 14.68 -4.90 -1.53
CA ALA A 174 15.99 -4.44 -1.08
C ALA A 174 16.26 -4.76 0.41
N ALA A 175 15.21 -4.74 1.24
CA ALA A 175 15.32 -5.15 2.64
C ALA A 175 15.48 -6.68 2.82
N THR A 176 14.83 -7.50 1.99
CA THR A 176 15.09 -8.96 1.96
C THR A 176 16.52 -9.24 1.55
N ASP A 177 16.99 -8.62 0.47
CA ASP A 177 18.31 -8.88 -0.10
C ASP A 177 19.42 -8.50 0.89
N ALA A 178 19.23 -7.41 1.64
CA ALA A 178 20.15 -7.00 2.70
C ALA A 178 20.13 -7.91 3.94
N ALA A 179 19.06 -8.68 4.15
CA ALA A 179 18.92 -9.59 5.28
C ALA A 179 19.52 -10.98 5.00
N VAL A 180 19.73 -11.36 3.73
CA VAL A 180 20.46 -12.57 3.36
C VAL A 180 21.95 -12.30 3.55
N PRO A 181 22.63 -12.94 4.52
CA PRO A 181 24.07 -12.77 4.67
C PRO A 181 24.74 -13.20 3.36
N ALA A 182 25.61 -12.34 2.83
CA ALA A 182 26.42 -12.67 1.65
C ALA A 182 27.07 -14.03 1.92
N ALA A 183 26.75 -15.03 1.08
CA ALA A 183 27.37 -16.34 1.18
C ALA A 183 28.89 -16.12 1.24
N ALA A 184 29.51 -16.52 2.36
CA ALA A 184 30.94 -16.38 2.53
C ALA A 184 31.62 -17.00 1.29
N PRO A 185 32.57 -16.31 0.65
CA PRO A 185 33.25 -16.87 -0.51
C PRO A 185 33.76 -18.25 -0.12
N ALA A 186 33.40 -19.27 -0.93
CA ALA A 186 33.79 -20.64 -0.69
C ALA A 186 35.29 -20.67 -0.43
N ALA A 187 35.70 -21.12 0.77
CA ALA A 187 37.10 -21.19 1.14
C ALA A 187 37.86 -21.91 0.01
N PRO A 188 39.01 -21.39 -0.45
CA PRO A 188 39.76 -22.04 -1.51
C PRO A 188 40.07 -23.47 -1.09
N ARG A 189 39.61 -24.44 -1.88
CA ARG A 189 39.93 -25.85 -1.66
C ARG A 189 41.45 -25.98 -1.70
N SER A 190 42.07 -26.12 -0.53
CA SER A 190 43.51 -26.28 -0.41
C SER A 190 43.95 -27.55 -1.16
N PRO A 191 44.85 -27.46 -2.16
CA PRO A 191 45.29 -28.63 -2.94
C PRO A 191 46.23 -29.57 -2.16
N PHE A 192 46.52 -29.30 -0.88
CA PHE A 192 47.58 -29.97 -0.12
C PHE A 192 47.17 -31.25 0.65
N LEU A 193 45.92 -31.71 0.54
CA LEU A 193 45.44 -32.90 1.28
C LEU A 193 45.34 -34.18 0.43
N VAL A 194 46.15 -34.31 -0.62
CA VAL A 194 46.23 -35.57 -1.41
C VAL A 194 47.65 -36.19 -1.42
N ALA A 195 48.68 -35.51 -0.93
CA ALA A 195 50.07 -35.97 -1.09
C ALA A 195 50.70 -36.70 0.12
N SER A 196 50.07 -36.73 1.31
CA SER A 196 50.67 -37.33 2.51
C SER A 196 50.27 -38.79 2.78
N ALA A 197 49.31 -39.35 2.03
CA ALA A 197 48.90 -40.76 2.17
C ALA A 197 49.77 -41.76 1.39
N ARG A 198 50.62 -41.32 0.46
CA ARG A 198 51.45 -42.23 -0.37
C ARG A 198 52.87 -42.50 0.16
N ARG A 199 53.26 -41.93 1.31
CA ARG A 199 54.63 -42.08 1.86
C ARG A 199 54.77 -43.03 3.05
N ARG A 200 53.71 -43.72 3.47
CA ARG A 200 53.75 -44.73 4.57
C ARG A 200 53.68 -46.19 4.14
N LEU A 201 53.78 -46.50 2.84
CA LEU A 201 53.73 -47.88 2.32
C LEU A 201 55.02 -48.34 1.61
N ARG A 202 56.15 -47.64 1.80
CA ARG A 202 57.44 -48.02 1.19
C ARG A 202 58.58 -48.22 2.20
N THR A 203 58.28 -48.57 3.44
CA THR A 203 59.32 -48.83 4.47
C THR A 203 59.08 -50.12 5.25
N VAL A 204 58.37 -51.09 4.66
CA VAL A 204 58.31 -52.48 5.14
C VAL A 204 58.19 -53.40 3.92
N ALA A 205 59.34 -53.71 3.31
CA ALA A 205 59.60 -54.90 2.48
C ALA A 205 61.09 -54.95 2.19
#